data_AF-A0A817ECQ6-F1
#
_entry.id   AF-A0A817ECQ6-F1
#
_cell.length_a   1.000
_cell.length_b   1.000
_cell.length_c   1.000
_cell.angle_alpha   90.00
_cell.angle_beta   90.00
_cell.angle_gamma   90.00
#
_symmetry.space_group_name_H-M   'P 1'
#
loop_
_entity.id
_entity.type
_entity.pdbx_description
1 polymer ?
#
loop_
_entity_poly.entity_id
_entity_poly.type
_entity_poly.pdbx_seq_one_letter_code
_entity_poly.pdbx_strand_id
1 'polypeptide(L)'
;MGAKGIFWDDAGYDYGVTRKRQSNMIQYCHSKKMNVIMNAWNPDDVLGGVNVKLNSNNAYLLESYLVSNGKYLSLTDWKIKADKCAKYQKLLGVKMACLSTPNTNDQFTQAWFGTAMYNFDYFQATEITYSSSNNKIAFTPNPSSSYGSFWQSDVISSNETNRSFSRSTKSWILKIAGDGASWGYGTFTANG
;
A
#
# COMPACT_ATOMS: atom_id res chain seq x y z
N MET A 1 9.16 23.28 -15.43
CA MET A 1 8.21 22.57 -14.55
C MET A 1 8.77 22.13 -13.19
N GLY A 2 10.08 22.16 -12.91
CA GLY A 2 10.62 22.05 -11.53
C GLY A 2 10.34 20.73 -10.76
N ALA A 3 9.70 19.76 -11.40
CA ALA A 3 9.25 18.52 -10.79
C ALA A 3 10.42 17.70 -10.19
N LYS A 4 10.15 17.05 -9.06
CA LYS A 4 11.11 16.20 -8.34
C LYS A 4 10.90 14.71 -8.56
N GLY A 5 9.81 14.35 -9.22
CA GLY A 5 9.49 12.98 -9.56
C GLY A 5 8.40 12.88 -10.60
N ILE A 6 8.15 11.66 -11.07
CA ILE A 6 7.09 11.32 -12.02
C ILE A 6 6.29 10.15 -11.45
N PHE A 7 4.97 10.26 -11.55
CA PHE A 7 4.05 9.15 -11.34
C PHE A 7 3.73 8.51 -12.69
N TRP A 8 3.91 7.19 -12.79
CA TRP A 8 3.53 6.41 -13.95
C TRP A 8 2.38 5.48 -13.59
N ASP A 9 1.23 5.83 -14.14
CA ASP A 9 0.09 4.95 -14.19
C ASP A 9 0.28 3.86 -15.25
N ASP A 10 -0.48 2.78 -15.14
CA ASP A 10 -0.53 1.69 -16.14
C ASP A 10 0.87 1.12 -16.49
N ALA A 11 1.74 1.00 -15.49
CA ALA A 11 3.13 0.60 -15.72
C ALA A 11 3.34 -0.93 -15.82
N GLY A 12 2.25 -1.70 -15.68
CA GLY A 12 2.21 -3.16 -15.73
C GLY A 12 2.30 -3.74 -17.14
N TYR A 13 2.58 -5.04 -17.22
CA TYR A 13 2.75 -5.72 -18.52
C TYR A 13 1.42 -5.88 -19.26
N ASP A 14 0.31 -5.89 -18.53
CA ASP A 14 -1.06 -5.88 -19.03
C ASP A 14 -1.40 -4.68 -19.92
N TYR A 15 -0.65 -3.57 -19.78
CA TYR A 15 -0.74 -2.39 -20.65
C TYR A 15 0.29 -2.37 -21.79
N GLY A 16 0.92 -3.52 -22.07
CA GLY A 16 1.95 -3.63 -23.11
C GLY A 16 3.27 -2.92 -22.75
N VAL A 17 3.45 -2.54 -21.48
CA VAL A 17 4.72 -2.02 -20.99
C VAL A 17 5.71 -3.18 -20.89
N THR A 18 6.95 -2.96 -21.33
CA THR A 18 8.01 -3.99 -21.25
C THR A 18 9.03 -3.63 -20.18
N ARG A 19 9.75 -4.63 -19.65
CA ARG A 19 10.88 -4.40 -18.72
C ARG A 19 11.94 -3.45 -19.30
N LYS A 20 12.18 -3.51 -20.62
CA LYS A 20 13.10 -2.61 -21.33
C LYS A 20 12.56 -1.17 -21.29
N ARG A 21 11.27 -0.96 -21.55
CA ARG A 21 10.63 0.35 -21.48
C ARG A 21 10.69 0.92 -20.06
N GLN A 22 10.32 0.13 -19.05
CA GLN A 22 10.42 0.53 -17.64
C GLN A 22 11.86 0.93 -17.30
N SER A 23 12.84 0.07 -17.58
CA SER A 23 14.26 0.33 -17.27
C SER A 23 14.79 1.60 -17.91
N ASN A 24 14.52 1.80 -19.20
CA ASN A 24 14.95 2.99 -19.93
C ASN A 24 14.38 4.27 -19.31
N MET A 25 13.08 4.26 -18.98
CA MET A 25 12.41 5.43 -18.40
C MET A 25 12.90 5.71 -16.98
N ILE A 26 13.12 4.67 -16.17
CA ILE A 26 13.64 4.83 -14.79
C ILE A 26 15.02 5.45 -14.84
N GLN A 27 15.91 4.90 -15.67
CA GLN A 27 17.26 5.42 -15.83
C GLN A 27 17.27 6.85 -16.34
N TYR A 28 16.38 7.19 -17.29
CA TYR A 28 16.22 8.57 -17.74
C TYR A 28 15.82 9.49 -16.58
N CYS A 29 14.82 9.13 -15.78
CA CYS A 29 14.41 9.92 -14.62
C CYS A 29 15.54 10.08 -13.59
N HIS A 30 16.25 9.01 -13.28
CA HIS A 30 17.39 9.05 -12.36
C HIS A 30 18.52 9.93 -12.90
N SER A 31 18.78 9.92 -14.22
CA SER A 31 19.75 10.82 -14.87
C SER A 31 19.37 12.30 -14.73
N LYS A 32 18.07 12.58 -14.53
CA LYS A 32 17.52 13.91 -14.26
C LYS A 32 17.33 14.20 -12.77
N LYS A 33 17.82 13.32 -11.89
CA LYS A 33 17.64 13.40 -10.42
C LYS A 33 16.15 13.44 -10.02
N MET A 34 15.31 12.72 -10.76
CA MET A 34 13.88 12.59 -10.49
C MET A 34 13.56 11.21 -9.89
N ASN A 35 12.67 11.20 -8.90
CA ASN A 35 12.13 9.98 -8.32
C ASN A 35 10.99 9.42 -9.17
N VAL A 36 10.73 8.11 -9.06
CA VAL A 36 9.64 7.46 -9.79
C VAL A 36 8.64 6.86 -8.81
N ILE A 37 7.36 7.01 -9.10
CA ILE A 37 6.28 6.23 -8.49
C ILE A 37 5.63 5.41 -9.60
N MET A 38 5.55 4.09 -9.46
CA MET A 38 4.91 3.22 -10.45
C MET A 38 3.62 2.62 -9.88
N ASN A 39 2.55 2.64 -10.67
CA ASN A 39 1.33 1.88 -10.42
C ASN A 39 1.21 0.73 -11.43
N ALA A 40 0.80 -0.43 -10.93
CA ALA A 40 0.44 -1.59 -11.75
C ALA A 40 -0.50 -2.50 -10.96
N TRP A 41 -1.37 -3.24 -11.64
CA TRP A 41 -2.26 -4.21 -10.99
C TRP A 41 -1.49 -5.31 -10.25
N ASN A 42 -0.50 -5.90 -10.93
CA ASN A 42 0.39 -6.93 -10.39
C ASN A 42 1.75 -6.34 -10.00
N PRO A 43 2.17 -6.41 -8.72
CA PRO A 43 3.47 -5.91 -8.29
C PRO A 43 4.66 -6.56 -9.03
N ASP A 44 4.54 -7.82 -9.46
CA ASP A 44 5.63 -8.54 -10.12
C ASP A 44 6.00 -7.92 -11.48
N ASP A 45 5.06 -7.24 -12.14
CA ASP A 45 5.28 -6.62 -13.44
C ASP A 45 6.29 -5.46 -13.38
N VAL A 46 6.39 -4.80 -12.23
CA VAL A 46 7.26 -3.63 -12.02
C VAL A 46 8.39 -3.91 -11.03
N LEU A 47 8.12 -4.66 -9.96
CA LEU A 47 9.08 -4.98 -8.90
C LEU A 47 9.78 -6.33 -9.08
N GLY A 48 9.20 -7.23 -9.86
CA GLY A 48 9.73 -8.59 -10.04
C GLY A 48 10.81 -8.72 -11.12
N GLY A 49 11.52 -9.84 -11.08
CA GLY A 49 12.50 -10.24 -12.10
C GLY A 49 13.92 -9.71 -11.89
N VAL A 50 14.75 -9.89 -12.92
CA VAL A 50 16.16 -9.46 -12.93
C VAL A 50 16.28 -8.03 -13.45
N ASN A 51 17.33 -7.32 -13.03
CA ASN A 51 17.66 -5.96 -13.49
C ASN A 51 16.59 -4.89 -13.23
N VAL A 52 15.76 -5.05 -12.20
CA VAL A 52 14.85 -4.00 -11.72
C VAL A 52 15.68 -2.75 -11.38
N LYS A 53 15.27 -1.59 -11.90
CA LYS A 53 16.00 -0.31 -11.73
C LYS A 53 15.43 0.57 -10.62
N LEU A 54 14.30 0.18 -10.03
CA LEU A 54 13.77 0.82 -8.84
C LEU A 54 14.71 0.60 -7.65
N ASN A 55 14.85 1.63 -6.83
CA ASN A 55 15.65 1.68 -5.62
C ASN A 55 14.94 2.50 -4.53
N SER A 56 15.61 2.76 -3.41
CA SER A 56 15.06 3.46 -2.24
C SER A 56 14.59 4.90 -2.42
N ASN A 57 14.91 5.53 -3.56
CA ASN A 57 14.37 6.85 -3.90
C ASN A 57 13.00 6.78 -4.59
N ASN A 58 12.54 5.58 -4.94
CA ASN A 58 11.31 5.37 -5.71
C ASN A 58 10.22 4.76 -4.83
N ALA A 59 8.99 4.77 -5.31
CA ALA A 59 7.88 4.09 -4.67
C ALA A 59 7.08 3.23 -5.66
N TYR A 60 6.37 2.25 -5.12
CA TYR A 60 5.30 1.53 -5.80
C TYR A 60 3.97 1.90 -5.15
N LEU A 61 2.96 2.17 -5.98
CA LEU A 61 1.60 2.47 -5.54
C LEU A 61 0.78 1.18 -5.52
N LEU A 62 0.32 0.81 -4.33
CA LEU A 62 -0.66 -0.25 -4.10
C LEU A 62 -2.05 0.37 -4.15
N GLU A 63 -2.71 0.26 -5.29
CA GLU A 63 -4.09 0.71 -5.48
C GLU A 63 -4.94 -0.38 -6.15
N SER A 64 -6.19 -0.61 -5.74
CA SER A 64 -6.76 -0.19 -4.45
C SER A 64 -6.22 -1.06 -3.30
N TYR A 65 -6.02 -0.48 -2.12
CA TYR A 65 -5.51 -1.19 -0.93
C TYR A 65 -6.63 -1.42 0.09
N LEU A 66 -7.02 -2.68 0.34
CA LEU A 66 -8.10 -3.14 1.24
C LEU A 66 -9.52 -2.64 0.94
N VAL A 67 -9.69 -1.44 0.41
CA VAL A 67 -10.97 -0.81 0.12
C VAL A 67 -10.92 -0.10 -1.23
N SER A 68 -11.90 -0.40 -2.08
CA SER A 68 -12.09 0.21 -3.40
C SER A 68 -13.53 0.68 -3.58
N ASN A 69 -13.72 1.96 -3.90
CA ASN A 69 -15.02 2.58 -4.16
C ASN A 69 -16.06 2.25 -3.07
N GLY A 70 -15.67 2.43 -1.81
CA GLY A 70 -16.51 2.13 -0.66
C GLY A 70 -16.85 0.66 -0.46
N LYS A 71 -16.10 -0.27 -1.07
CA LYS A 71 -16.26 -1.72 -0.89
C LYS A 71 -15.01 -2.33 -0.29
N TYR A 72 -15.21 -3.21 0.68
CA TYR A 72 -14.13 -4.04 1.19
C TYR A 72 -13.61 -4.98 0.10
N LEU A 73 -12.31 -5.22 0.11
CA LEU A 73 -11.65 -6.19 -0.76
C LEU A 73 -11.31 -7.46 0.02
N SER A 74 -11.17 -8.56 -0.71
CA SER A 74 -10.71 -9.85 -0.20
C SER A 74 -9.44 -9.69 0.64
N LEU A 75 -9.52 -10.06 1.92
CA LEU A 75 -8.35 -10.01 2.81
C LEU A 75 -7.27 -11.02 2.39
N THR A 76 -7.66 -12.14 1.78
CA THR A 76 -6.70 -13.13 1.26
C THR A 76 -5.91 -12.56 0.09
N ASP A 77 -6.58 -11.96 -0.89
CA ASP A 77 -5.91 -11.38 -2.07
C ASP A 77 -5.07 -10.18 -1.69
N TRP A 78 -5.58 -9.35 -0.76
CA TRP A 78 -4.81 -8.28 -0.15
C TRP A 78 -3.53 -8.80 0.50
N LYS A 79 -3.62 -9.84 1.35
CA LYS A 79 -2.47 -10.42 2.05
C LYS A 79 -1.40 -10.90 1.06
N ILE A 80 -1.82 -11.59 0.00
CA ILE A 80 -0.92 -12.07 -1.06
C ILE A 80 -0.21 -10.90 -1.74
N LYS A 81 -0.95 -9.85 -2.13
CA LYS A 81 -0.37 -8.66 -2.78
C LYS A 81 0.58 -7.93 -1.83
N ALA A 82 0.17 -7.72 -0.59
CA ALA A 82 0.96 -7.00 0.41
C ALA A 82 2.24 -7.78 0.80
N ASP A 83 2.19 -9.11 0.93
CA ASP A 83 3.39 -9.92 1.18
C ASP A 83 4.42 -9.81 0.05
N LYS A 84 3.96 -9.82 -1.20
CA LYS A 84 4.84 -9.58 -2.36
C LYS A 84 5.49 -8.20 -2.26
N CYS A 85 4.71 -7.16 -2.00
CA CYS A 85 5.21 -5.79 -1.85
C CYS A 85 6.22 -5.66 -0.70
N ALA A 86 5.95 -6.27 0.46
CA ALA A 86 6.88 -6.27 1.60
C ALA A 86 8.20 -6.98 1.28
N LYS A 87 8.14 -8.10 0.56
CA LYS A 87 9.34 -8.78 0.04
C LYS A 87 10.15 -7.86 -0.87
N TYR A 88 9.51 -7.16 -1.80
CA TYR A 88 10.20 -6.25 -2.71
C TYR A 88 10.73 -4.98 -2.03
N GLN A 89 10.01 -4.44 -1.04
CA GLN A 89 10.47 -3.35 -0.20
C GLN A 89 11.79 -3.74 0.49
N LYS A 90 11.85 -4.95 1.07
CA LYS A 90 13.07 -5.47 1.72
C LYS A 90 14.20 -5.73 0.72
N LEU A 91 13.88 -6.25 -0.47
CA LEU A 91 14.88 -6.63 -1.49
C LEU A 91 15.48 -5.43 -2.22
N LEU A 92 14.66 -4.44 -2.58
CA LEU A 92 15.04 -3.33 -3.46
C LEU A 92 15.17 -2.00 -2.72
N GLY A 93 14.68 -1.92 -1.48
CA GLY A 93 14.54 -0.68 -0.73
C GLY A 93 13.43 0.24 -1.25
N VAL A 94 12.70 -0.14 -2.31
CA VAL A 94 11.63 0.67 -2.90
C VAL A 94 10.51 0.89 -1.91
N LYS A 95 10.00 2.11 -1.82
CA LYS A 95 8.97 2.49 -0.86
C LYS A 95 7.59 2.00 -1.28
N MET A 96 6.71 1.75 -0.33
CA MET A 96 5.33 1.30 -0.57
C MET A 96 4.35 2.42 -0.22
N ALA A 97 3.58 2.87 -1.21
CA ALA A 97 2.50 3.82 -1.02
C ALA A 97 1.16 3.10 -1.18
N CYS A 98 0.30 3.17 -0.17
CA CYS A 98 -1.02 2.55 -0.19
C CYS A 98 -2.10 3.61 -0.42
N LEU A 99 -3.03 3.32 -1.34
CA LEU A 99 -4.16 4.19 -1.63
C LEU A 99 -5.48 3.41 -1.58
N SER A 100 -6.44 3.98 -0.86
CA SER A 100 -7.76 3.39 -0.66
C SER A 100 -8.86 4.43 -0.91
N THR A 101 -10.06 3.97 -1.24
CA THR A 101 -11.23 4.83 -1.46
C THR A 101 -12.39 4.47 -0.52
N PRO A 102 -12.27 4.75 0.79
CA PRO A 102 -13.29 4.43 1.78
C PRO A 102 -14.46 5.42 1.76
N ASN A 103 -15.64 4.94 2.11
CA ASN A 103 -16.85 5.73 2.38
C ASN A 103 -17.23 5.74 3.87
N THR A 104 -16.58 4.92 4.70
CA THR A 104 -16.84 4.81 6.14
C THR A 104 -15.55 4.83 6.96
N ASN A 105 -15.68 5.15 8.25
CA ASN A 105 -14.54 5.12 9.18
C ASN A 105 -13.96 3.70 9.35
N ASP A 106 -14.80 2.68 9.34
CA ASP A 106 -14.40 1.28 9.44
C ASP A 106 -13.54 0.84 8.24
N GLN A 107 -13.93 1.26 7.04
CA GLN A 107 -13.14 1.07 5.83
C GLN A 107 -11.81 1.80 5.89
N PHE A 108 -11.83 3.07 6.30
CA PHE A 108 -10.62 3.86 6.45
C PHE A 108 -9.64 3.23 7.45
N THR A 109 -10.13 2.87 8.65
CA THR A 109 -9.29 2.26 9.68
C THR A 109 -8.76 0.90 9.26
N GLN A 110 -9.57 0.07 8.60
CA GLN A 110 -9.07 -1.22 8.09
C GLN A 110 -7.88 -1.01 7.13
N ALA A 111 -8.02 -0.10 6.16
CA ALA A 111 -6.95 0.21 5.22
C ALA A 111 -5.71 0.78 5.93
N TRP A 112 -5.91 1.75 6.83
CA TRP A 112 -4.83 2.40 7.58
C TRP A 112 -4.04 1.40 8.43
N PHE A 113 -4.73 0.57 9.22
CA PHE A 113 -4.09 -0.44 10.07
C PHE A 113 -3.44 -1.54 9.24
N GLY A 114 -4.01 -1.88 8.07
CA GLY A 114 -3.36 -2.78 7.11
C GLY A 114 -2.00 -2.24 6.64
N THR A 115 -1.95 -0.96 6.28
CA THR A 115 -0.69 -0.31 5.85
C THR A 115 0.31 -0.25 7.01
N ALA A 116 -0.14 0.15 8.20
CA ALA A 116 0.68 0.22 9.40
C ALA A 116 1.25 -1.16 9.77
N MET A 117 0.45 -2.23 9.70
CA MET A 117 0.84 -3.60 10.01
C MET A 117 2.01 -4.10 9.15
N TYR A 118 2.09 -3.66 7.90
CA TYR A 118 3.21 -3.97 7.01
C TYR A 118 4.41 -3.04 7.15
N ASN A 119 4.27 -1.93 7.89
CA ASN A 119 5.26 -0.86 7.93
C ASN A 119 5.55 -0.28 6.53
N PHE A 120 4.50 -0.14 5.73
CA PHE A 120 4.58 0.53 4.43
C PHE A 120 4.69 2.05 4.62
N ASP A 121 5.45 2.70 3.74
CA ASP A 121 5.98 4.05 3.93
C ASP A 121 4.92 5.15 3.91
N TYR A 122 3.89 4.97 3.07
CA TYR A 122 2.87 5.99 2.85
C TYR A 122 1.47 5.37 2.82
N PHE A 123 0.51 6.09 3.38
CA PHE A 123 -0.90 5.79 3.29
C PHE A 123 -1.66 7.05 2.90
N GLN A 124 -2.62 6.92 2.00
CA GLN A 124 -3.62 7.95 1.75
C GLN A 124 -4.99 7.31 1.51
N ALA A 125 -6.03 8.03 1.89
CA ALA A 125 -7.40 7.76 1.48
C ALA A 125 -7.93 8.94 0.68
N THR A 126 -8.75 8.65 -0.32
CA THR A 126 -9.46 9.67 -1.11
C THR A 126 -10.89 9.21 -1.41
N GLU A 127 -11.68 10.08 -1.99
CA GLU A 127 -13.00 9.75 -2.52
C GLU A 127 -12.91 9.53 -4.03
N ILE A 128 -13.70 8.61 -4.57
CA ILE A 128 -13.74 8.33 -6.03
C ILE A 128 -14.18 9.54 -6.86
N THR A 129 -14.87 10.49 -6.21
CA THR A 129 -15.39 11.71 -6.82
C THR A 129 -14.38 12.84 -6.88
N TYR A 130 -13.24 12.72 -6.18
CA TYR A 130 -12.18 13.71 -6.19
C TYR A 130 -11.56 13.81 -7.58
N SER A 131 -11.46 15.04 -8.10
CA SER A 131 -11.01 15.38 -9.45
C SER A 131 -11.85 14.81 -10.61
N SER A 132 -12.95 14.09 -10.33
CA SER A 132 -13.88 13.60 -11.36
C SER A 132 -15.20 14.38 -11.37
N SER A 133 -15.77 14.66 -10.19
CA SER A 133 -17.01 15.45 -10.06
C SER A 133 -16.96 16.54 -8.98
N ASN A 134 -15.92 16.54 -8.13
CA ASN A 134 -15.64 17.63 -7.20
C ASN A 134 -14.14 17.70 -6.87
N ASN A 135 -13.72 18.74 -6.13
CA ASN A 135 -12.35 18.89 -5.64
C ASN A 135 -12.28 18.84 -4.11
N LYS A 136 -13.13 18.03 -3.48
CA LYS A 136 -13.18 17.86 -2.02
C LYS A 136 -12.45 16.58 -1.65
N ILE A 137 -11.62 16.67 -0.62
CA ILE A 137 -10.97 15.51 -0.01
C ILE A 137 -11.64 15.29 1.34
N ALA A 138 -12.21 14.12 1.55
CA ALA A 138 -12.63 13.69 2.88
C ALA A 138 -11.43 13.68 3.83
N PHE A 139 -11.52 14.47 4.91
CA PHE A 139 -10.54 14.43 5.97
C PHE A 139 -10.89 13.32 6.95
N THR A 140 -10.02 12.33 7.05
CA THR A 140 -10.08 11.27 8.06
C THR A 140 -8.90 11.44 9.02
N PRO A 141 -9.15 11.67 10.31
CA PRO A 141 -8.07 11.90 11.27
C PRO A 141 -7.16 10.67 11.36
N ASN A 142 -5.87 10.91 11.58
CA ASN A 142 -4.90 9.83 11.78
C ASN A 142 -5.34 8.97 13.00
N PRO A 143 -5.64 7.66 12.83
CA PRO A 143 -6.08 6.81 13.94
C PRO A 143 -5.06 6.67 15.06
N SER A 144 -3.77 6.78 14.74
CA SER A 144 -2.70 6.78 15.74
C SER A 144 -1.41 7.39 15.18
N SER A 145 -0.80 8.29 15.95
CA SER A 145 0.56 8.78 15.67
C SER A 145 1.65 7.91 16.29
N SER A 146 1.28 6.88 17.06
CA SER A 146 2.22 5.98 17.74
C SER A 146 1.57 4.62 18.04
N TYR A 147 1.91 3.62 17.24
CA TYR A 147 1.49 2.22 17.42
C TYR A 147 2.67 1.31 17.79
N GLY A 148 3.75 1.90 18.33
CA GLY A 148 4.95 1.23 18.80
C GLY A 148 6.22 1.71 18.09
N SER A 149 7.39 1.35 18.63
CA SER A 149 8.69 1.75 18.08
C SER A 149 9.41 0.64 17.29
N PHE A 150 9.04 -0.61 17.48
CA PHE A 150 9.54 -1.76 16.71
C PHE A 150 8.55 -2.92 16.73
N TRP A 151 8.62 -3.75 15.68
CA TRP A 151 7.85 -4.98 15.55
C TRP A 151 8.49 -6.11 16.35
N GLN A 152 7.68 -6.86 17.10
CA GLN A 152 8.16 -8.06 17.82
C GLN A 152 8.42 -9.23 16.87
N SER A 153 7.80 -9.21 15.69
CA SER A 153 7.96 -10.23 14.65
C SER A 153 7.79 -9.62 13.27
N ASP A 154 8.49 -10.17 12.28
CA ASP A 154 8.26 -9.91 10.85
C ASP A 154 7.00 -10.63 10.32
N VAL A 155 6.48 -11.59 11.08
CA VAL A 155 5.30 -12.38 10.70
C VAL A 155 4.03 -11.67 11.11
N ILE A 156 3.11 -11.53 10.15
CA ILE A 156 1.72 -11.15 10.39
C ILE A 156 0.93 -12.43 10.66
N SER A 157 0.35 -12.52 11.85
CA SER A 157 -0.49 -13.63 12.28
C SER A 157 -1.84 -13.58 11.56
N SER A 158 -2.40 -14.73 11.22
CA SER A 158 -3.76 -14.88 10.70
C SER A 158 -4.62 -15.69 11.66
N ASN A 159 -5.91 -15.38 11.69
CA ASN A 159 -6.93 -16.16 12.37
C ASN A 159 -8.14 -16.26 11.45
N GLU A 160 -8.34 -17.45 10.87
CA GLU A 160 -9.39 -17.70 9.90
C GLU A 160 -10.78 -17.64 10.52
N THR A 161 -10.94 -18.15 11.76
CA THR A 161 -12.19 -18.12 12.51
C THR A 161 -12.71 -16.70 12.69
N ASN A 162 -11.81 -15.78 13.05
CA ASN A 162 -12.12 -14.37 13.26
C ASN A 162 -11.94 -13.51 12.01
N ARG A 163 -11.56 -14.12 10.88
CA ARG A 163 -11.22 -13.46 9.61
C ARG A 163 -10.35 -12.23 9.81
N SER A 164 -9.25 -12.42 10.54
CA SER A 164 -8.43 -11.32 11.01
C SER A 164 -6.95 -11.56 10.82
N PHE A 165 -6.22 -10.47 10.64
CA PHE A 165 -4.77 -10.43 10.65
C PHE A 165 -4.29 -9.54 11.79
N SER A 166 -3.16 -9.87 12.39
CA SER A 166 -2.56 -9.07 13.46
C SER A 166 -1.04 -9.08 13.44
N ARG A 167 -0.46 -8.02 14.00
CA ARG A 167 0.98 -7.92 14.22
C ARG A 167 1.27 -7.09 15.46
N SER A 168 2.20 -7.57 16.28
CA SER A 168 2.54 -6.93 17.55
C SER A 168 3.79 -6.07 17.44
N THR A 169 3.72 -4.88 18.05
CA THR A 169 4.87 -4.11 18.48
C THR A 169 5.14 -4.37 19.96
N LYS A 170 6.21 -3.77 20.51
CA LYS A 170 6.47 -3.83 21.96
C LYS A 170 5.26 -3.44 22.81
N SER A 171 4.48 -2.46 22.36
CA SER A 171 3.44 -1.82 23.18
C SER A 171 2.03 -2.10 22.70
N TRP A 172 1.85 -2.55 21.46
CA TRP A 172 0.53 -2.66 20.84
C TRP A 172 0.40 -3.90 19.97
N ILE A 173 -0.82 -4.42 19.85
CA ILE A 173 -1.21 -5.42 18.87
C ILE A 173 -2.10 -4.72 17.87
N LEU A 174 -1.62 -4.55 16.63
CA LEU A 174 -2.44 -4.05 15.54
C LEU A 174 -3.26 -5.20 14.97
N LYS A 175 -4.51 -4.93 14.62
CA LYS A 175 -5.43 -5.91 14.06
C LYS A 175 -6.25 -5.30 12.94
N ILE A 176 -6.44 -6.06 11.88
CA ILE A 176 -7.54 -5.85 10.94
C ILE A 176 -8.43 -7.08 10.94
N ALA A 177 -9.74 -6.90 10.76
CA ALA A 177 -10.69 -7.98 10.61
C ALA A 177 -11.73 -7.61 9.56
N GLY A 178 -12.32 -8.60 8.90
CA GLY A 178 -13.36 -8.36 7.90
C GLY A 178 -13.71 -9.59 7.09
N ASP A 179 -14.82 -9.54 6.37
CA ASP A 179 -15.21 -10.61 5.45
C ASP A 179 -14.76 -10.36 4.00
N GLY A 180 -14.16 -9.20 3.73
CA GLY A 180 -13.76 -8.79 2.40
C GLY A 180 -14.92 -8.50 1.45
N ALA A 181 -16.11 -8.19 2.00
CA ALA A 181 -17.29 -7.87 1.22
C ALA A 181 -18.19 -6.82 1.89
N SER A 182 -18.72 -7.13 3.09
CA SER A 182 -19.78 -6.35 3.75
C SER A 182 -19.33 -5.62 5.00
N TRP A 183 -18.32 -6.12 5.72
CA TRP A 183 -17.82 -5.49 6.92
C TRP A 183 -16.30 -5.68 7.08
N GLY A 184 -15.70 -4.75 7.81
CA GLY A 184 -14.29 -4.81 8.15
C GLY A 184 -13.88 -3.61 8.98
N TYR A 185 -12.83 -3.73 9.78
CA TYR A 185 -12.31 -2.64 10.59
C TYR A 185 -10.83 -2.86 10.91
N GLY A 186 -10.17 -1.79 11.35
CA GLY A 186 -8.83 -1.86 11.91
C GLY A 186 -8.79 -1.27 13.32
N THR A 187 -7.94 -1.84 14.18
CA THR A 187 -7.76 -1.37 15.57
C THR A 187 -6.37 -1.71 16.09
N PHE A 188 -6.05 -1.20 17.28
CA PHE A 188 -4.88 -1.60 18.06
C PHE A 188 -5.23 -1.64 19.55
N THR A 189 -4.66 -2.62 20.26
CA THR A 189 -4.85 -2.80 21.71
C THR A 189 -3.51 -2.92 22.40
N ALA A 190 -3.43 -2.58 23.69
CA ALA A 190 -2.18 -2.68 24.44
C ALA A 190 -1.64 -4.12 24.39
N ASN A 191 -0.33 -4.26 24.20
CA ASN A 191 0.36 -5.53 24.34
C ASN A 191 0.69 -5.69 25.83
N GLY A 192 0.08 -6.70 26.46
CA GLY A 192 0.14 -6.94 27.92
C GLY A 192 1.52 -7.26 28.45
#